data_AF-A0A971D5S5-F1
#
_entry.id   AF-A0A971D5S5-F1
#
_cell.length_a   1.000
_cell.length_b   1.000
_cell.length_c   1.000
_cell.angle_alpha   90.00
_cell.angle_beta   90.00
_cell.angle_gamma   90.00
#
_symmetry.space_group_name_H-M   'P 1'
#
loop_
_entity.id
_entity.type
_entity.pdbx_description
1 polymer ?
#
loop_
_entity_poly.entity_id
_entity_poly.type
_entity_poly.pdbx_seq_one_letter_code
_entity_poly.pdbx_strand_id
1 'polypeptide(L)'
;MASSSDKRADGKPADERRPGVVPARLYIVLTYVPRRTRLAVGSLGTVTLERGWHAYVGSAVRGRRARVARHLASEKPRRWHADHLFAAFPARGAWLVDGAAGECALAAALAALPGAERRPPRFGAGDCRCAGHLVRFGRRPLRRDLAAAACAAGARARGAVRRFVRRPPACQAR
;
A
#
# COMPACT_ATOMS: atom_id res chain seq x y z
N MET A 1 19.37 -62.64 23.54
CA MET A 1 18.99 -61.60 24.50
C MET A 1 18.89 -60.31 23.71
N ALA A 2 17.67 -59.96 23.29
CA ALA A 2 16.91 -58.79 23.78
C ALA A 2 17.61 -57.46 23.42
N SER A 3 17.01 -56.44 22.81
CA SER A 3 15.68 -56.16 22.27
C SER A 3 15.87 -54.85 21.48
N SER A 4 15.26 -54.72 20.32
CA SER A 4 14.17 -53.76 20.06
C SER A 4 14.51 -52.28 20.22
N SER A 5 14.25 -51.55 19.13
CA SER A 5 13.42 -50.33 19.08
C SER A 5 14.10 -49.18 18.33
N ASP A 6 13.82 -49.16 17.04
CA ASP A 6 13.05 -48.09 16.41
C ASP A 6 12.78 -46.87 17.31
N LYS A 7 13.30 -45.70 16.91
CA LYS A 7 12.66 -44.41 17.20
C LYS A 7 13.08 -43.41 16.12
N ARG A 8 12.28 -43.39 15.06
CA ARG A 8 12.06 -42.18 14.25
C ARG A 8 11.74 -41.03 15.20
N ALA A 9 12.59 -40.02 15.23
CA ALA A 9 12.26 -38.73 15.79
C ALA A 9 11.82 -37.84 14.63
N ASP A 10 10.51 -37.83 14.38
CA ASP A 10 9.82 -36.81 13.60
C ASP A 10 10.04 -35.45 14.29
N GLY A 11 11.10 -34.77 13.90
CA GLY A 11 11.37 -33.39 14.23
C GLY A 11 10.37 -32.48 13.51
N LYS A 12 9.23 -32.24 14.15
CA LYS A 12 8.25 -31.20 13.84
C LYS A 12 9.00 -29.90 13.45
N PRO A 13 8.76 -29.28 12.27
CA PRO A 13 9.43 -28.03 11.96
C PRO A 13 8.91 -26.96 12.92
N ALA A 14 9.83 -26.43 13.71
CA ALA A 14 9.59 -25.30 14.59
C ALA A 14 9.15 -24.11 13.72
N ASP A 15 8.02 -23.49 14.08
CA ASP A 15 7.58 -22.19 13.60
C ASP A 15 8.63 -21.15 13.98
N GLU A 16 9.63 -20.98 13.12
CA GLU A 16 10.72 -20.03 13.30
C GLU A 16 10.21 -18.60 13.01
N ARG A 17 9.33 -18.11 13.88
CA ARG A 17 8.99 -16.70 13.97
C ARG A 17 10.24 -15.93 14.42
N ARG A 18 10.95 -15.38 13.44
CA ARG A 18 12.06 -14.43 13.65
C ARG A 18 11.59 -13.26 14.55
N PRO A 19 12.19 -13.04 15.73
CA PRO A 19 11.81 -11.93 16.61
C PRO A 19 12.35 -10.61 16.06
N GLY A 20 11.52 -9.56 15.99
CA GLY A 20 11.97 -8.17 15.81
C GLY A 20 11.47 -7.40 14.58
N VAL A 21 10.79 -8.02 13.61
CA VAL A 21 10.22 -7.26 12.48
C VAL A 21 8.87 -6.70 12.89
N VAL A 22 8.83 -5.41 13.24
CA VAL A 22 7.56 -4.68 13.39
C VAL A 22 6.84 -4.79 12.04
N PRO A 23 5.62 -5.36 11.96
CA PRO A 23 4.97 -5.59 10.69
C PRO A 23 4.82 -4.27 9.94
N ALA A 24 5.14 -4.27 8.64
CA ALA A 24 5.11 -3.10 7.80
C ALA A 24 3.71 -2.43 7.88
N ARG A 25 3.70 -1.18 8.35
CA ARG A 25 2.47 -0.39 8.49
C ARG A 25 2.19 0.30 7.17
N LEU A 26 1.56 -0.44 6.27
CA LEU A 26 1.26 0.02 4.92
C LEU A 26 -0.07 0.77 4.87
N TYR A 27 -0.25 1.54 3.81
CA TYR A 27 -1.50 2.18 3.46
C TYR A 27 -1.63 2.28 1.94
N ILE A 28 -2.87 2.41 1.49
CA ILE A 28 -3.23 2.65 0.09
C ILE A 28 -4.03 3.95 0.05
N VAL A 29 -3.70 4.85 -0.87
CA VAL A 29 -4.51 6.04 -1.15
C VAL A 29 -4.92 6.02 -2.62
N LEU A 30 -6.20 6.19 -2.89
CA LEU A 30 -6.81 6.07 -4.21
C LEU A 30 -7.23 7.45 -4.72
N THR A 31 -6.94 7.73 -5.98
CA THR A 31 -7.45 8.90 -6.70
C THR A 31 -7.93 8.52 -8.10
N TYR A 32 -8.59 9.45 -8.80
CA TYR A 32 -9.06 9.27 -10.16
C TYR A 32 -8.51 10.38 -11.06
N VAL A 33 -7.88 9.97 -12.16
CA VAL A 33 -7.36 10.83 -13.22
C VAL A 33 -8.35 10.81 -14.38
N PRO A 34 -9.08 11.91 -14.66
CA PRO A 34 -10.18 11.92 -15.62
C PRO A 34 -9.73 11.87 -17.08
N ARG A 35 -8.50 12.34 -17.36
CA ARG A 35 -7.90 12.38 -18.69
C ARG A 35 -6.39 12.25 -18.60
N ARG A 36 -5.75 11.78 -19.66
CA ARG A 36 -4.29 11.69 -19.74
C ARG A 36 -3.68 13.07 -19.44
N THR A 37 -2.83 13.15 -18.42
CA THR A 37 -2.31 14.40 -17.87
C THR A 37 -0.81 14.32 -17.64
N ARG A 38 -0.06 15.33 -18.09
CA ARG A 38 1.34 15.53 -17.71
C ARG A 38 1.40 16.26 -16.37
N LEU A 39 2.15 15.73 -15.42
CA LEU A 39 2.30 16.29 -14.08
C LEU A 39 3.78 16.40 -13.71
N ALA A 40 4.21 17.55 -13.20
CA ALA A 40 5.53 17.73 -12.61
C ALA A 40 5.55 17.18 -11.17
N VAL A 41 6.40 16.18 -10.92
CA VAL A 41 6.43 15.38 -9.68
C VAL A 41 7.83 15.47 -9.04
N GLY A 42 8.20 16.67 -8.58
CA GLY A 42 9.45 16.89 -7.85
C GLY A 42 10.68 16.34 -8.60
N SER A 43 11.51 15.55 -7.92
CA SER A 43 12.72 14.94 -8.48
C SER A 43 12.46 13.86 -9.55
N LEU A 44 11.23 13.36 -9.68
CA LEU A 44 10.84 12.44 -10.76
C LEU A 44 10.66 13.17 -12.10
N GLY A 45 10.65 14.50 -12.10
CA GLY A 45 10.42 15.32 -13.29
C GLY A 45 8.97 15.27 -13.77
N THR A 46 8.77 15.45 -15.07
CA THR A 46 7.44 15.41 -15.68
C THR A 46 7.04 14.00 -16.05
N VAL A 47 5.98 13.49 -15.42
CA VAL A 47 5.41 12.17 -15.71
C VAL A 47 4.08 12.28 -16.44
N THR A 48 3.75 11.25 -17.21
CA THR A 48 2.42 11.13 -17.82
C THR A 48 1.57 10.20 -16.98
N LEU A 49 0.42 10.70 -16.52
CA LEU A 49 -0.62 9.93 -15.87
C LEU A 49 -1.70 9.61 -16.90
N GLU A 50 -1.97 8.33 -17.09
CA GLU A 50 -3.03 7.88 -18.00
C GLU A 50 -4.40 8.04 -17.35
N ARG A 51 -5.48 8.01 -18.15
CA ARG A 51 -6.84 8.03 -17.59
C ARG A 51 -7.08 6.77 -16.74
N GLY A 52 -7.70 6.96 -15.56
CA GLY A 52 -8.14 5.86 -14.71
C GLY A 52 -7.93 6.08 -13.22
N TRP A 53 -8.15 5.01 -12.46
CA TRP A 53 -7.98 5.00 -11.01
C TRP A 53 -6.52 4.72 -10.67
N HIS A 54 -5.96 5.47 -9.72
CA HIS A 54 -4.56 5.34 -9.31
C HIS A 54 -4.48 5.05 -7.82
N ALA A 55 -3.93 3.89 -7.45
CA ALA A 55 -3.69 3.48 -6.08
C ALA A 55 -2.21 3.64 -5.75
N TYR A 56 -1.91 4.54 -4.81
CA TYR A 56 -0.57 4.73 -4.27
C TYR A 56 -0.39 3.88 -3.02
N VAL A 57 0.67 3.08 -3.00
CA VAL A 57 1.12 2.32 -1.83
C VAL A 57 2.20 3.10 -1.10
N GLY A 58 2.10 3.18 0.23
CA GLY A 58 3.18 3.69 1.05
C GLY A 58 3.19 3.06 2.43
N SER A 59 4.27 3.28 3.17
CA SER A 59 4.44 2.83 4.55
C SER A 59 4.68 4.01 5.50
N ALA A 60 4.49 3.73 6.78
CA ALA A 60 4.85 4.65 7.85
C ALA A 60 5.13 3.88 9.14
N VAL A 61 6.40 3.84 9.55
CA VAL A 61 6.83 3.21 10.81
C VAL A 61 6.12 3.87 12.00
N ARG A 62 6.13 5.21 12.04
CA ARG A 62 5.42 6.04 13.02
C ARG A 62 4.42 6.96 12.30
N GLY A 63 3.31 7.28 12.96
CA GLY A 63 2.37 8.29 12.45
C GLY A 63 1.61 7.93 11.16
N ARG A 64 1.36 6.64 10.87
CA ARG A 64 0.64 6.21 9.65
C ARG A 64 -0.67 6.98 9.41
N ARG A 65 -1.50 7.14 10.44
CA ARG A 65 -2.75 7.90 10.33
C ARG A 65 -2.52 9.36 9.96
N ALA A 66 -1.47 9.99 10.51
CA ALA A 66 -1.09 11.36 10.19
C ALA A 66 -0.56 11.48 8.76
N ARG A 67 0.25 10.52 8.29
CA ARG A 67 0.75 10.48 6.90
C ARG A 67 -0.40 10.31 5.89
N VAL A 68 -1.35 9.42 6.18
CA VAL A 68 -2.56 9.26 5.36
C VAL A 68 -3.42 10.54 5.39
N ALA A 69 -3.63 11.13 6.57
CA ALA A 69 -4.37 12.38 6.71
C ALA A 69 -3.70 13.54 5.94
N ARG A 70 -2.37 13.59 5.91
CA ARG A 70 -1.63 14.53 5.07
C ARG A 70 -1.95 14.31 3.60
N HIS A 71 -1.92 13.08 3.09
CA HIS A 71 -2.29 12.78 1.70
C HIS A 71 -3.71 13.22 1.34
N LEU A 72 -4.62 13.15 2.30
CA LEU A 72 -6.02 13.61 2.16
C LEU A 72 -6.22 15.13 2.28
N ALA A 73 -5.26 15.88 2.81
CA ALA A 73 -5.39 17.34 2.90
C ALA A 73 -5.32 17.99 1.49
N SER A 74 -6.02 19.09 1.26
CA SER A 74 -5.92 19.79 -0.03
C SER A 74 -4.66 20.67 -0.10
N GLU A 75 -4.38 21.41 0.97
CA GLU A 75 -3.24 22.30 1.08
C GLU A 75 -2.13 21.66 1.94
N LYS A 76 -0.94 21.52 1.34
CA LYS A 76 0.25 21.01 2.04
C LYS A 76 1.52 21.34 1.24
N PRO A 77 2.69 21.43 1.91
CA PRO A 77 3.96 21.42 1.20
C PRO A 77 4.14 20.12 0.43
N ARG A 78 4.53 20.19 -0.84
CA ARG A 78 4.75 18.99 -1.66
C ARG A 78 6.15 18.44 -1.38
N ARG A 79 6.24 17.36 -0.60
CA ARG A 79 7.53 16.73 -0.22
C ARG A 79 7.73 15.37 -0.87
N TRP A 80 6.64 14.63 -1.09
CA TRP A 80 6.68 13.30 -1.69
C TRP A 80 5.99 13.29 -3.04
N HIS A 81 6.35 12.33 -3.91
CA HIS A 81 5.69 12.16 -5.21
C HIS A 81 4.15 12.07 -5.08
N ALA A 82 3.68 11.35 -4.06
CA ALA A 82 2.26 11.26 -3.72
C ALA A 82 1.60 12.61 -3.39
N ASP A 83 2.34 13.57 -2.78
CA ASP A 83 1.80 14.89 -2.48
C ASP A 83 1.47 15.66 -3.77
N HIS A 84 2.31 15.55 -4.81
CA HIS A 84 2.04 16.15 -6.12
C HIS A 84 0.80 15.54 -6.78
N LEU A 85 0.69 14.20 -6.73
CA LEU A 85 -0.46 13.49 -7.28
C LEU A 85 -1.76 13.91 -6.57
N PHE A 86 -1.79 13.92 -5.24
CA PHE A 86 -3.02 14.23 -4.49
C PHE A 86 -3.35 15.72 -4.45
N ALA A 87 -2.38 16.60 -4.68
CA ALA A 87 -2.64 18.01 -4.91
C ALA A 87 -3.32 18.26 -6.28
N ALA A 88 -2.93 17.52 -7.32
CA ALA A 88 -3.54 17.62 -8.65
C ALA A 88 -4.87 16.85 -8.75
N PHE A 89 -4.97 15.70 -8.07
CA PHE A 89 -6.12 14.81 -8.11
C PHE A 89 -6.52 14.41 -6.69
N PRO A 90 -7.55 15.05 -6.10
CA PRO A 90 -7.96 14.80 -4.72
C PRO A 90 -8.20 13.33 -4.41
N ALA A 91 -7.71 12.88 -3.24
CA ALA A 91 -7.88 11.51 -2.79
C ALA A 91 -9.38 11.15 -2.65
N ARG A 92 -9.78 10.04 -3.26
CA ARG A 92 -11.15 9.49 -3.26
C ARG A 92 -11.36 8.40 -2.21
N GLY A 93 -10.28 7.91 -1.60
CA GLY A 93 -10.33 6.92 -0.53
C GLY A 93 -8.94 6.57 -0.03
N ALA A 94 -8.87 6.09 1.21
CA ALA A 94 -7.65 5.56 1.77
C ALA A 94 -7.94 4.32 2.63
N TRP A 95 -6.97 3.41 2.71
CA TRP A 95 -7.04 2.18 3.47
C TRP A 95 -5.74 1.96 4.22
N LEU A 96 -5.87 1.46 5.45
CA LEU A 96 -4.75 0.94 6.23
C LEU A 96 -4.59 -0.54 5.91
N VAL A 97 -3.36 -0.96 5.63
CA VAL A 97 -3.02 -2.34 5.32
C VAL A 97 -2.00 -2.83 6.34
N ASP A 98 -2.35 -3.90 7.05
CA ASP A 98 -1.49 -4.54 8.05
C ASP A 98 -1.12 -5.96 7.62
N GLY A 99 0.10 -6.39 7.95
CA GLY A 99 0.55 -7.78 7.78
C GLY A 99 1.08 -8.13 6.39
N ALA A 100 1.05 -7.21 5.42
CA ALA A 100 1.73 -7.41 4.15
C ALA A 100 3.25 -7.27 4.30
N ALA A 101 4.01 -7.99 3.47
CA ALA A 101 5.47 -8.10 3.54
C ALA A 101 6.19 -6.76 3.30
N GLY A 102 5.59 -5.83 2.56
CA GLY A 102 6.16 -4.50 2.31
C GLY A 102 5.48 -3.74 1.17
N GLU A 103 5.90 -2.48 0.95
CA GLU A 103 5.36 -1.62 -0.11
C GLU A 103 5.50 -2.26 -1.49
N CYS A 104 6.70 -2.78 -1.79
CA CYS A 104 7.00 -3.43 -3.06
C CYS A 104 6.13 -4.67 -3.30
N ALA A 105 5.93 -5.52 -2.29
CA ALA A 105 5.10 -6.71 -2.40
C ALA A 105 3.63 -6.34 -2.62
N LEU A 106 3.11 -5.38 -1.85
CA LEU A 106 1.74 -4.92 -1.99
C LEU A 106 1.48 -4.24 -3.35
N ALA A 107 2.40 -3.39 -3.81
CA ALA A 107 2.31 -2.80 -5.14
C ALA A 107 2.40 -3.85 -6.26
N ALA A 108 3.01 -5.02 -6.01
CA ALA A 108 3.16 -6.08 -7.02
C ALA A 108 1.87 -6.85 -7.12
N ALA A 109 1.34 -7.26 -5.97
CA ALA A 109 0.06 -7.92 -5.87
C ALA A 109 -1.09 -7.06 -6.44
N LEU A 110 -1.07 -5.74 -6.22
CA LEU A 110 -2.05 -4.84 -6.84
C LEU A 110 -1.92 -4.80 -8.37
N ALA A 111 -0.69 -4.83 -8.90
CA ALA A 111 -0.44 -4.80 -10.34
C ALA A 111 -0.73 -6.14 -11.03
N ALA A 112 -0.79 -7.24 -10.28
CA ALA A 112 -1.21 -8.55 -10.79
C ALA A 112 -2.74 -8.66 -10.97
N LEU A 113 -3.52 -7.68 -10.51
CA LEU A 113 -4.96 -7.67 -10.71
C LEU A 113 -5.32 -7.38 -12.18
N PRO A 114 -6.44 -7.92 -12.70
CA PRO A 114 -6.84 -7.71 -14.09
C PRO A 114 -6.98 -6.23 -14.46
N GLY A 115 -6.25 -5.81 -15.51
CA GLY A 115 -6.26 -4.42 -16.00
C GLY A 115 -5.55 -3.42 -15.08
N ALA A 116 -4.66 -3.91 -14.21
CA ALA A 116 -3.82 -3.09 -13.35
C ALA A 116 -2.40 -2.96 -13.92
N GLU A 117 -1.79 -1.79 -13.77
CA GLU A 117 -0.44 -1.53 -14.31
C GLU A 117 0.35 -0.61 -13.38
N ARG A 118 1.62 -0.91 -13.12
CA ARG A 118 2.52 0.02 -12.41
C ARG A 118 2.96 1.15 -13.34
N ARG A 119 2.25 2.27 -13.28
CA ARG A 119 2.58 3.48 -14.05
C ARG A 119 2.27 4.75 -13.24
N PRO A 120 3.06 5.82 -13.42
CA PRO A 120 4.27 5.89 -14.23
C PRO A 120 5.45 5.18 -13.55
N PRO A 121 6.50 4.78 -14.29
CA PRO A 121 7.65 4.09 -13.72
C PRO A 121 8.30 4.89 -12.58
N ARG A 122 8.85 4.17 -11.60
CA ARG A 122 9.61 4.70 -10.45
C ARG A 122 8.81 5.63 -9.51
N PHE A 123 7.51 5.80 -9.73
CA PHE A 123 6.68 6.66 -8.88
C PHE A 123 6.66 6.14 -7.44
N GLY A 124 7.12 6.97 -6.50
CA GLY A 124 7.23 6.60 -5.08
C GLY A 124 8.31 5.57 -4.73
N ALA A 125 9.17 5.18 -5.68
CA ALA A 125 10.23 4.19 -5.49
C ALA A 125 11.62 4.86 -5.34
N GLY A 126 11.71 5.93 -4.55
CA GLY A 126 12.97 6.66 -4.35
C GLY A 126 14.00 5.88 -3.51
N ASP A 127 13.51 5.02 -2.63
CA ASP A 127 14.27 4.20 -1.68
C ASP A 127 14.43 2.74 -2.12
N CYS A 128 13.89 2.36 -3.28
CA CYS A 128 13.96 1.00 -3.79
C CYS A 128 14.15 0.97 -5.32
N ARG A 129 14.53 -0.18 -5.87
CA ARG A 129 14.75 -0.38 -7.32
C ARG A 129 13.52 -0.91 -8.08
N CYS A 130 12.34 -0.89 -7.46
CA CYS A 130 11.14 -1.45 -8.07
C CYS A 130 10.55 -0.55 -9.18
N ALA A 131 9.60 -1.10 -9.95
CA ALA A 131 8.93 -0.37 -11.04
C ALA A 131 8.08 0.83 -10.57
N GLY A 132 7.81 0.98 -9.27
CA GLY A 132 6.97 2.03 -8.71
C GLY A 132 5.94 1.49 -7.71
N HIS A 133 5.46 2.37 -6.84
CA HIS A 133 4.41 2.12 -5.85
C HIS A 133 3.05 2.72 -6.26
N LEU A 134 2.93 3.27 -7.47
CA LEU A 134 1.66 3.71 -8.06
C LEU A 134 1.14 2.65 -9.04
N VAL A 135 -0.10 2.23 -8.85
CA VAL A 135 -0.78 1.26 -9.71
C VAL A 135 -2.02 1.91 -10.32
N ARG A 136 -2.08 1.95 -11.66
CA ARG A 136 -3.26 2.35 -12.43
C ARG A 136 -4.22 1.17 -12.56
N PHE A 137 -5.52 1.46 -12.53
CA PHE A 137 -6.61 0.56 -12.85
C PHE A 137 -7.58 1.23 -13.85
N GLY A 138 -8.12 0.44 -14.78
CA GLY A 138 -9.18 0.90 -15.69
C GLY A 138 -10.51 1.16 -14.97
N ARG A 139 -10.82 0.35 -13.94
CA ARG A 139 -12.01 0.49 -13.08
C ARG A 139 -11.63 0.81 -11.65
N ARG A 140 -12.59 1.28 -10.85
CA ARG A 140 -12.36 1.53 -9.42
C ARG A 140 -12.08 0.20 -8.70
N PRO A 141 -10.92 0.01 -8.04
CA PRO A 141 -10.70 -1.18 -7.23
C PRO A 141 -11.64 -1.17 -6.02
N LEU A 142 -12.27 -2.31 -5.76
CA LEU A 142 -13.11 -2.53 -4.60
C LEU A 142 -12.26 -2.93 -3.40
N ARG A 143 -12.84 -2.83 -2.19
CA ARG A 143 -12.15 -3.27 -0.96
C ARG A 143 -11.72 -4.74 -1.05
N ARG A 144 -12.50 -5.60 -1.70
CA ARG A 144 -12.15 -7.02 -1.91
C ARG A 144 -10.91 -7.20 -2.78
N ASP A 145 -10.72 -6.34 -3.78
CA ASP A 145 -9.55 -6.38 -4.66
C ASP A 145 -8.29 -5.98 -3.88
N LEU A 146 -8.39 -4.92 -3.07
CA LEU A 146 -7.32 -4.49 -2.17
C LEU A 146 -6.98 -5.55 -1.11
N ALA A 147 -8.00 -6.24 -0.58
CA ALA A 147 -7.82 -7.32 0.38
C ALA A 147 -7.16 -8.54 -0.26
N ALA A 148 -7.57 -8.94 -1.47
CA ALA A 148 -6.94 -10.01 -2.22
C ALA A 148 -5.46 -9.70 -2.50
N ALA A 149 -5.15 -8.48 -2.94
CA ALA A 149 -3.77 -8.05 -3.13
C ALA A 149 -2.96 -8.04 -1.82
N ALA A 150 -3.56 -7.61 -0.70
CA ALA A 150 -2.90 -7.68 0.59
C ALA A 150 -2.61 -9.13 1.02
N CYS A 151 -3.54 -10.06 0.78
CA CYS A 151 -3.34 -11.49 1.05
C CYS A 151 -2.20 -12.07 0.21
N ALA A 152 -2.20 -11.79 -1.10
CA ALA A 152 -1.13 -12.21 -2.00
C ALA A 152 0.23 -11.60 -1.62
N ALA A 153 0.23 -10.44 -0.94
CA ALA A 153 1.42 -9.81 -0.37
C ALA A 153 1.77 -10.30 1.05
N GLY A 154 1.13 -11.36 1.56
CA GLY A 154 1.45 -12.00 2.85
C GLY A 154 0.56 -11.60 4.04
N ALA A 155 -0.42 -10.71 3.85
CA ALA A 155 -1.34 -10.34 4.92
C ALA A 155 -2.36 -11.45 5.24
N ARG A 156 -2.79 -11.53 6.50
CA ARG A 156 -3.90 -12.41 6.89
C ARG A 156 -5.23 -11.90 6.31
N ALA A 157 -6.04 -12.81 5.78
CA ALA A 157 -7.26 -12.44 5.05
C ALA A 157 -8.28 -11.61 5.84
N ARG A 158 -8.46 -11.89 7.14
CA ARG A 158 -9.42 -11.15 7.97
C ARG A 158 -8.81 -9.87 8.52
N GLY A 159 -9.43 -8.73 8.23
CA GLY A 159 -9.14 -7.44 8.89
C GLY A 159 -7.86 -6.73 8.44
N ALA A 160 -7.08 -7.30 7.51
CA ALA A 160 -5.84 -6.68 7.01
C ALA A 160 -6.07 -5.32 6.36
N VAL A 161 -7.19 -5.16 5.63
CA VAL A 161 -7.53 -3.91 4.93
C VAL A 161 -8.70 -3.21 5.60
N ARG A 162 -8.42 -2.08 6.25
CA ARG A 162 -9.42 -1.23 6.93
C ARG A 162 -9.52 0.12 6.25
N ARG A 163 -10.75 0.58 5.97
CA ARG A 163 -10.96 1.91 5.41
C ARG A 163 -10.46 2.97 6.39
N PHE A 164 -9.67 3.91 5.91
CA PHE A 164 -9.28 5.08 6.67
C PHE A 164 -10.40 6.12 6.58
N VAL A 165 -10.87 6.55 7.74
CA VAL A 165 -11.79 7.66 7.90
C VAL A 165 -11.08 8.67 8.81
N ARG A 166 -11.04 9.94 8.39
CA ARG A 166 -10.61 11.01 9.30
C ARG A 166 -11.60 11.00 10.44
N ARG A 167 -11.11 10.90 11.68
CA ARG A 167 -11.97 11.12 12.83
C ARG A 167 -12.46 12.57 12.68
N PRO A 168 -13.77 12.86 12.72
CA PRO A 168 -14.21 14.24 12.77
C PRO A 168 -13.50 14.94 13.94
N PRO A 169 -13.19 16.25 13.85
CA PRO A 169 -12.74 16.98 15.02
C PRO A 169 -13.75 16.69 16.14
N ALA A 170 -13.26 16.31 17.32
CA ALA A 170 -14.15 16.17 18.46
C ALA A 170 -14.88 17.51 18.59
N CYS A 171 -16.22 17.48 18.56
CA CYS A 171 -17.00 18.62 19.02
C CYS A 171 -16.51 18.88 20.44
N GLN A 172 -15.70 19.93 20.61
CA GLN A 172 -15.41 20.44 21.93
C GLN A 172 -16.74 21.02 22.38
N ALA A 173 -17.46 20.28 23.23
CA ALA A 173 -18.61 20.80 23.93
C ALA A 173 -18.13 22.05 24.67
N ARG A 174 -18.69 23.19 24.29
CA ARG A 174 -18.56 24.45 25.02
C ARG A 174 -19.44 24.40 26.26
#